data_AF-A0A1H1RTP6-F1
#
_entry.id   AF-A0A1H1RTP6-F1
#
_cell.length_a   1.000
_cell.length_b   1.000
_cell.length_c   1.000
_cell.angle_alpha   90.00
_cell.angle_beta   90.00
_cell.angle_gamma   90.00
#
_symmetry.space_group_name_H-M   'P 1'
#
loop_
_entity.id
_entity.type
_entity.pdbx_description
1 polymer ?
#
loop_
_entity_poly.entity_id
_entity_poly.type
_entity_poly.pdbx_seq_one_letter_code
_entity_poly.pdbx_strand_id
1 'polypeptide(L)'
;MTDRQWTHRVLDDPADLDATPAALSAAEAQPWANFVVFTPDRLPAGTHLSEQSLRREAPPGRVGDSMAGRTPWSANNPAAFRFEVRGDGRRLRVKQFLYDWAFPALDHPALWESRTSAERLDEHHLVWHGIDYMGHQGASARIARTMIELSVLDGTFTREEITDLYRSLRPVDSEAATAIAATPFAALSYWARRPEASVIAVPLGLWNLRQEDTATLTWRPIQDGHAPFGPSAVPHRLSDLVLESTTTHHGHSPVASEHLYSGGPDRGRELRLHTLNPEHLPRAIEPESHPAEHEDITVAGHHVRLAFIDNAYGPFDAVLDDANGNPTWRLLASAHTHTDRRWFLRVLDDLLDVTDSAP
;
A
#
# COMPACT_ATOMS: atom_id res chain seq x y z
N MET A 1 -9.60 14.62 22.40
CA MET A 1 -8.94 15.17 21.19
C MET A 1 -10.05 15.43 20.19
N THR A 2 -10.18 16.67 19.72
CA THR A 2 -11.10 16.98 18.61
C THR A 2 -10.65 16.20 17.39
N ASP A 3 -11.57 15.40 16.85
CA ASP A 3 -11.38 14.52 15.70
C ASP A 3 -11.19 15.39 14.44
N ARG A 4 -9.98 15.93 14.27
CA ARG A 4 -9.69 16.88 13.21
C ARG A 4 -9.38 16.08 11.95
N GLN A 5 -10.38 15.97 11.07
CA GLN A 5 -10.22 15.35 9.76
C GLN A 5 -9.10 16.05 8.98
N TRP A 6 -8.30 15.27 8.26
CA TRP A 6 -7.26 15.81 7.37
C TRP A 6 -7.87 16.71 6.30
N THR A 7 -7.24 17.84 6.02
CA THR A 7 -7.69 18.77 4.98
C THR A 7 -6.80 18.61 3.75
N HIS A 8 -7.39 18.13 2.66
CA HIS A 8 -6.68 17.92 1.41
C HIS A 8 -6.26 19.26 0.79
N ARG A 9 -5.01 19.33 0.33
CA ARG A 9 -4.53 20.39 -0.53
C ARG A 9 -4.08 19.79 -1.86
N VAL A 10 -4.82 20.09 -2.91
CA VAL A 10 -4.61 19.55 -4.26
C VAL A 10 -4.62 20.69 -5.26
N LEU A 11 -4.13 20.43 -6.48
CA LEU A 11 -4.34 21.31 -7.62
C LEU A 11 -5.71 21.03 -8.24
N ASP A 12 -6.31 22.06 -8.84
CA ASP A 12 -7.62 21.99 -9.48
C ASP A 12 -7.52 21.58 -10.96
N ASP A 13 -6.41 21.90 -11.63
CA ASP A 13 -6.15 21.61 -13.04
C ASP A 13 -4.80 20.88 -13.21
N PRO A 14 -4.70 19.79 -14.02
CA PRO A 14 -3.43 19.17 -14.35
C PRO A 14 -2.42 20.12 -15.04
N ALA A 15 -2.88 21.23 -15.64
CA ALA A 15 -2.02 22.27 -16.21
C ALA A 15 -1.24 23.08 -15.16
N ASP A 16 -1.69 23.08 -13.91
CA ASP A 16 -1.01 23.75 -12.80
C ASP A 16 0.15 22.90 -12.22
N LEU A 17 0.35 21.69 -12.74
CA LEU A 17 1.49 20.87 -12.34
C LEU A 17 2.79 21.49 -12.82
N ASP A 18 3.75 21.58 -11.90
CA ASP A 18 5.11 21.94 -12.23
C ASP A 18 5.68 20.99 -13.31
N ALA A 19 6.44 21.55 -14.26
CA ALA A 19 7.07 20.78 -15.34
C ALA A 19 8.04 19.70 -14.80
N THR A 20 8.61 19.98 -13.63
CA THR A 20 9.38 19.08 -12.78
C THR A 20 8.89 19.23 -11.34
N PRO A 21 8.89 18.17 -10.51
CA PRO A 21 8.48 18.27 -9.10
C PRO A 21 9.09 19.49 -8.38
N ALA A 22 8.24 20.28 -7.71
CA ALA A 22 8.67 21.51 -7.05
C ALA A 22 9.69 21.21 -5.94
N ALA A 23 10.76 22.01 -5.87
CA ALA A 23 11.73 21.95 -4.79
C ALA A 23 11.09 22.51 -3.50
N LEU A 24 10.69 21.63 -2.60
CA LEU A 24 10.05 21.95 -1.33
C LEU A 24 10.72 21.16 -0.22
N SER A 25 10.94 21.80 0.93
CA SER A 25 11.31 21.08 2.14
C SER A 25 10.20 20.12 2.55
N ALA A 26 10.53 19.10 3.32
CA ALA A 26 9.55 18.13 3.80
C ALA A 26 8.41 18.77 4.62
N ALA A 27 8.72 19.79 5.43
CA ALA A 27 7.71 20.55 6.17
C ALA A 27 6.76 21.34 5.25
N GLU A 28 7.27 21.92 4.16
CA GLU A 28 6.44 22.59 3.15
C GLU A 28 5.63 21.61 2.30
N ALA A 29 6.12 20.36 2.16
CA ALA A 29 5.47 19.31 1.40
C ALA A 29 4.28 18.67 2.15
N GLN A 30 4.36 18.51 3.48
CA GLN A 30 3.33 17.80 4.26
C GLN A 30 1.90 18.32 4.04
N PRO A 31 1.60 19.64 3.98
CA PRO A 31 0.25 20.13 3.74
C PRO A 31 -0.35 19.69 2.40
N TRP A 32 0.47 19.30 1.43
CA TRP A 32 0.06 18.82 0.10
C TRP A 32 0.04 17.29 -0.01
N ALA A 33 0.50 16.58 1.01
CA ALA A 33 0.60 15.13 1.02
C ALA A 33 -0.60 14.53 1.75
N ASN A 34 -1.32 13.61 1.09
CA ASN A 34 -2.38 12.81 1.71
C ASN A 34 -1.83 11.56 2.42
N PHE A 35 -0.57 11.66 2.86
CA PHE A 35 0.21 10.66 3.58
C PHE A 35 1.18 11.39 4.51
N VAL A 36 1.72 10.67 5.50
CA VAL A 36 2.68 11.25 6.44
C VAL A 36 4.03 11.37 5.76
N VAL A 37 4.59 12.59 5.72
CA VAL A 37 5.92 12.86 5.21
C VAL A 37 6.92 12.64 6.35
N PHE A 38 7.92 11.81 6.09
CA PHE A 38 8.99 11.50 7.02
C PHE A 38 10.32 12.12 6.58
N THR A 39 11.14 12.50 7.56
CA THR A 39 12.55 12.82 7.36
C THR A 39 13.42 12.11 8.39
N PRO A 40 14.63 11.68 8.02
CA PRO A 40 15.54 11.05 8.96
C PRO A 40 16.11 12.06 9.97
N ASP A 41 16.09 11.73 11.26
CA ASP A 41 16.78 12.49 12.32
C ASP A 41 18.30 12.24 12.34
N ARG A 42 18.72 11.14 11.70
CA ARG A 42 20.11 10.70 11.58
C ARG A 42 20.36 10.14 10.19
N LEU A 43 21.50 10.48 9.63
CA LEU A 43 21.95 10.03 8.33
C LEU A 43 23.20 9.13 8.49
N PRO A 44 23.48 8.25 7.50
CA PRO A 44 24.74 7.54 7.44
C PRO A 44 25.95 8.49 7.52
N ALA A 45 27.03 8.04 8.14
CA ALA A 45 28.21 8.88 8.38
C ALA A 45 28.78 9.45 7.07
N GLY A 46 29.17 10.73 7.08
CA GLY A 46 29.72 11.40 5.90
C GLY A 46 28.68 11.71 4.81
N THR A 47 27.39 11.57 5.10
CA THR A 47 26.31 11.92 4.18
C THR A 47 25.49 13.13 4.66
N HIS A 48 24.76 13.76 3.73
CA HIS A 48 23.85 14.86 4.00
C HIS A 48 22.56 14.72 3.17
N LEU A 49 21.48 15.31 3.67
CA LEU A 49 20.21 15.39 2.96
C LEU A 49 20.33 16.40 1.81
N SER A 50 19.81 16.06 0.64
CA SER A 50 19.82 16.90 -0.57
C SER A 50 18.57 16.66 -1.41
N GLU A 51 18.33 17.54 -2.39
CA GLU A 51 17.30 17.37 -3.44
C GLU A 51 15.92 16.92 -2.94
N GLN A 52 15.31 17.78 -2.11
CA GLN A 52 13.92 17.57 -1.69
C GLN A 52 12.96 18.10 -2.74
N SER A 53 11.96 17.31 -3.09
CA SER A 53 10.96 17.70 -4.07
C SER A 53 9.61 17.04 -3.84
N LEU A 54 8.54 17.72 -4.24
CA LEU A 54 7.18 17.22 -4.16
C LEU A 54 6.52 17.32 -5.54
N ARG A 55 5.99 16.20 -6.01
CA ARG A 55 4.92 16.22 -7.00
C ARG A 55 3.61 16.41 -6.24
N ARG A 56 2.93 17.52 -6.48
CA ARG A 56 1.60 17.78 -5.90
C ARG A 56 0.55 16.90 -6.56
N GLU A 57 -0.52 16.63 -5.84
CA GLU A 57 -1.68 15.97 -6.42
C GLU A 57 -2.44 16.90 -7.37
N ALA A 58 -2.87 16.39 -8.52
CA ALA A 58 -3.73 17.08 -9.48
C ALA A 58 -4.70 16.08 -10.14
N PRO A 59 -5.78 16.52 -10.82
CA PRO A 59 -6.61 15.60 -11.60
C PRO A 59 -5.80 14.81 -12.66
N PRO A 60 -6.35 13.68 -13.18
CA PRO A 60 -5.74 12.99 -14.31
C PRO A 60 -5.57 13.93 -15.52
N GLY A 61 -4.43 13.81 -16.20
CA GLY A 61 -4.11 14.63 -17.36
C GLY A 61 -2.61 14.84 -17.51
N ARG A 62 -2.20 15.24 -18.71
CA ARG A 62 -0.80 15.54 -19.03
C ARG A 62 -0.71 16.89 -19.72
N VAL A 63 0.23 17.72 -19.28
CA VAL A 63 0.57 18.97 -19.96
C VAL A 63 2.05 18.94 -20.34
N GLY A 64 2.31 19.07 -21.64
CA GLY A 64 3.65 19.10 -22.25
C GLY A 64 4.29 17.73 -22.49
N ASP A 65 5.41 17.74 -23.23
CA ASP A 65 6.19 16.54 -23.61
C ASP A 65 7.18 16.06 -22.52
N SER A 66 7.24 16.75 -21.36
CA SER A 66 8.17 16.41 -20.28
C SER A 66 7.68 15.19 -19.49
N MET A 67 8.49 14.13 -19.52
CA MET A 67 8.31 12.92 -18.71
C MET A 67 9.08 12.97 -17.38
N ALA A 68 9.87 14.04 -17.14
CA ALA A 68 10.78 14.11 -16.00
C ALA A 68 10.01 14.17 -14.65
N GLY A 69 10.27 13.20 -13.78
CA GLY A 69 9.62 13.12 -12.46
C GLY A 69 8.14 12.72 -12.50
N ARG A 70 7.63 12.27 -13.65
CA ARG A 70 6.25 11.78 -13.85
C ARG A 70 6.24 10.28 -14.06
N THR A 71 5.14 9.62 -13.70
CA THR A 71 4.94 8.19 -13.93
C THR A 71 4.65 7.96 -15.42
N PRO A 72 5.53 7.31 -16.20
CA PRO A 72 5.41 7.32 -17.67
C PRO A 72 4.18 6.60 -18.22
N TRP A 73 3.66 5.67 -17.44
CA TRP A 73 2.61 4.71 -17.80
C TRP A 73 1.21 5.13 -17.35
N SER A 74 1.04 6.31 -16.73
CA SER A 74 -0.27 6.79 -16.31
C SER A 74 -0.45 8.30 -16.53
N ALA A 75 -1.69 8.73 -16.73
CA ALA A 75 -2.08 10.14 -16.68
C ALA A 75 -2.44 10.60 -15.26
N ASN A 76 -2.43 9.68 -14.29
CA ASN A 76 -2.75 9.98 -12.91
C ASN A 76 -1.63 10.75 -12.22
N ASN A 77 -2.03 11.74 -11.41
CA ASN A 77 -1.11 12.64 -10.74
C ASN A 77 -1.26 12.57 -9.21
N PRO A 78 -1.06 11.41 -8.55
CA PRO A 78 -1.04 11.34 -7.10
C PRO A 78 0.21 12.03 -6.53
N ALA A 79 0.08 12.57 -5.32
CA ALA A 79 1.19 13.23 -4.64
C ALA A 79 2.35 12.25 -4.35
N ALA A 80 3.59 12.73 -4.49
CA ALA A 80 4.77 11.96 -4.11
C ALA A 80 5.89 12.91 -3.66
N PHE A 81 6.46 12.63 -2.50
CA PHE A 81 7.61 13.36 -1.96
C PHE A 81 8.89 12.56 -2.19
N ARG A 82 9.99 13.25 -2.47
CA ARG A 82 11.31 12.65 -2.66
C ARG A 82 12.36 13.47 -1.94
N PHE A 83 13.37 12.77 -1.42
CA PHE A 83 14.64 13.37 -1.05
C PHE A 83 15.80 12.47 -1.46
N GLU A 84 17.01 12.99 -1.42
CA GLU A 84 18.24 12.23 -1.60
C GLU A 84 19.17 12.36 -0.40
N VAL A 85 19.98 11.32 -0.19
CA VAL A 85 21.09 11.34 0.76
C VAL A 85 22.37 11.14 -0.02
N ARG A 86 23.32 12.07 0.12
CA ARG A 86 24.56 12.12 -0.65
C ARG A 86 25.77 12.12 0.26
N GLY A 87 26.78 11.35 -0.10
CA GLY A 87 28.12 11.39 0.49
C GLY A 87 29.17 11.36 -0.61
N ASP A 88 30.44 11.21 -0.22
CA ASP A 88 31.54 11.09 -1.18
C ASP A 88 31.41 9.80 -2.02
N GLY A 89 31.14 9.95 -3.32
CA GLY A 89 30.98 8.84 -4.27
C GLY A 89 29.76 7.93 -4.05
N ARG A 90 28.81 8.30 -3.18
CA ARG A 90 27.62 7.50 -2.89
C ARG A 90 26.36 8.33 -2.76
N ARG A 91 25.25 7.80 -3.29
CA ARG A 91 23.95 8.48 -3.31
C ARG A 91 22.82 7.47 -3.23
N LEU A 92 21.81 7.79 -2.42
CA LEU A 92 20.53 7.10 -2.45
C LEU A 92 19.38 8.09 -2.58
N ARG A 93 18.25 7.60 -3.09
CA ARG A 93 16.99 8.32 -3.21
C ARG A 93 15.94 7.65 -2.35
N VAL A 94 15.19 8.45 -1.61
CA VAL A 94 13.98 8.01 -0.90
C VAL A 94 12.76 8.66 -1.56
N LYS A 95 11.74 7.86 -1.84
CA LYS A 95 10.45 8.30 -2.37
C LYS A 95 9.35 7.88 -1.39
N GLN A 96 8.43 8.79 -1.14
CA GLN A 96 7.32 8.63 -0.19
C GLN A 96 6.00 8.96 -0.87
N PHE A 97 4.99 8.13 -0.69
CA PHE A 97 3.66 8.32 -1.26
C PHE A 97 2.62 7.45 -0.57
N LEU A 98 1.34 7.77 -0.77
CA LEU A 98 0.25 6.87 -0.42
C LEU A 98 0.12 5.81 -1.52
N TYR A 99 0.19 4.53 -1.19
CA TYR A 99 -0.03 3.44 -2.15
C TYR A 99 -1.51 3.04 -2.14
N ASP A 100 -2.29 3.64 -3.03
CA ASP A 100 -3.76 3.64 -2.97
C ASP A 100 -4.48 3.26 -4.27
N TRP A 101 -3.73 2.83 -5.28
CA TRP A 101 -4.28 2.29 -6.53
C TRP A 101 -4.42 0.76 -6.54
N ALA A 102 -3.79 0.10 -5.58
CA ALA A 102 -3.86 -1.34 -5.35
C ALA A 102 -3.55 -1.60 -3.86
N PHE A 103 -3.85 -2.79 -3.35
CA PHE A 103 -3.11 -3.26 -2.17
C PHE A 103 -1.62 -3.19 -2.54
N PRO A 104 -0.74 -2.64 -1.68
CA PRO A 104 0.68 -2.62 -1.96
C PRO A 104 1.09 -3.98 -2.50
N ALA A 105 1.83 -4.01 -3.61
CA ALA A 105 2.45 -5.25 -4.06
C ALA A 105 3.41 -5.69 -2.96
N LEU A 106 2.85 -6.42 -1.99
CA LEU A 106 3.55 -7.11 -0.93
C LEU A 106 4.24 -6.17 0.08
N ASP A 107 3.72 -4.96 0.27
CA ASP A 107 4.36 -3.86 1.03
C ASP A 107 5.75 -3.43 0.55
N HIS A 108 6.19 -3.93 -0.61
CA HIS A 108 7.46 -3.55 -1.23
C HIS A 108 7.41 -3.57 -2.77
N PRO A 109 6.49 -2.82 -3.40
CA PRO A 109 6.36 -2.75 -4.86
C PRO A 109 7.67 -2.41 -5.58
N ALA A 110 8.54 -1.59 -4.98
CA ALA A 110 9.85 -1.29 -5.52
C ALA A 110 10.75 -2.54 -5.69
N LEU A 111 10.55 -3.58 -4.89
CA LEU A 111 11.36 -4.80 -4.84
C LEU A 111 10.70 -5.96 -5.62
N TRP A 112 9.79 -5.66 -6.55
CA TRP A 112 9.11 -6.66 -7.37
C TRP A 112 10.11 -7.62 -8.04
N GLU A 113 9.72 -8.90 -8.16
CA GLU A 113 10.58 -9.99 -8.68
C GLU A 113 11.92 -10.23 -7.95
N SER A 114 12.19 -9.52 -6.86
CA SER A 114 13.37 -9.72 -6.04
C SER A 114 13.11 -10.66 -4.88
N ARG A 115 14.11 -11.49 -4.50
CA ARG A 115 14.09 -12.17 -3.21
C ARG A 115 14.31 -11.13 -2.12
N THR A 116 13.35 -11.01 -1.21
CA THR A 116 13.37 -10.01 -0.14
C THR A 116 13.70 -10.63 1.22
N SER A 117 14.05 -9.78 2.18
CA SER A 117 14.20 -10.16 3.59
C SER A 117 13.76 -9.01 4.48
N ALA A 118 12.95 -9.32 5.50
CA ALA A 118 12.48 -8.34 6.45
C ALA A 118 13.50 -8.11 7.59
N GLU A 119 13.55 -6.90 8.09
CA GLU A 119 14.22 -6.55 9.34
C GLU A 119 13.31 -5.65 10.18
N ARG A 120 13.31 -5.86 11.51
CA ARG A 120 12.51 -5.03 12.43
C ARG A 120 13.13 -3.65 12.57
N LEU A 121 12.28 -2.62 12.40
CA LEU A 121 12.63 -1.24 12.70
C LEU A 121 12.35 -0.94 14.18
N ASP A 122 11.18 -1.35 14.65
CA ASP A 122 10.74 -1.19 16.04
C ASP A 122 9.73 -2.31 16.43
N GLU A 123 8.88 -2.07 17.42
CA GLU A 123 7.86 -3.03 17.87
C GLU A 123 6.77 -3.28 16.82
N HIS A 124 6.58 -2.40 15.84
CA HIS A 124 5.44 -2.41 14.92
C HIS A 124 5.88 -2.50 13.45
N HIS A 125 6.98 -1.85 13.10
CA HIS A 125 7.37 -1.64 11.72
C HIS A 125 8.51 -2.56 11.26
N LEU A 126 8.50 -2.81 9.96
CA LEU A 126 9.50 -3.61 9.26
C LEU A 126 10.06 -2.81 8.08
N VAL A 127 11.29 -3.14 7.71
CA VAL A 127 11.88 -2.77 6.42
C VAL A 127 12.20 -4.04 5.63
N TRP A 128 11.85 -4.04 4.36
CA TRP A 128 12.21 -5.05 3.40
C TRP A 128 13.47 -4.63 2.67
N HIS A 129 14.44 -5.53 2.55
CA HIS A 129 15.64 -5.34 1.73
C HIS A 129 15.60 -6.26 0.52
N GLY A 130 16.11 -5.77 -0.61
CA GLY A 130 16.21 -6.54 -1.85
C GLY A 130 16.93 -5.76 -2.95
N ILE A 131 16.63 -6.13 -4.19
CA ILE A 131 17.02 -5.39 -5.39
C ILE A 131 15.75 -4.75 -5.95
N ASP A 132 15.80 -3.45 -6.27
CA ASP A 132 14.65 -2.78 -6.85
C ASP A 132 14.42 -3.19 -8.31
N TYR A 133 13.25 -2.86 -8.86
CA TYR A 133 12.90 -3.17 -10.25
C TYR A 133 13.82 -2.49 -11.29
N MET A 134 14.68 -1.55 -10.87
CA MET A 134 15.69 -0.93 -11.71
C MET A 134 17.06 -1.63 -11.61
N GLY A 135 17.17 -2.68 -10.79
CA GLY A 135 18.40 -3.44 -10.59
C GLY A 135 19.34 -2.86 -9.53
N HIS A 136 18.91 -1.89 -8.72
CA HIS A 136 19.72 -1.28 -7.68
C HIS A 136 19.50 -1.95 -6.32
N GLN A 137 20.46 -1.81 -5.41
CA GLN A 137 20.22 -2.11 -3.99
C GLN A 137 19.04 -1.26 -3.50
N GLY A 138 18.01 -1.92 -2.98
CA GLY A 138 16.76 -1.29 -2.61
C GLY A 138 16.27 -1.69 -1.22
N ALA A 139 15.40 -0.85 -0.67
CA ALA A 139 14.64 -1.18 0.52
C ALA A 139 13.26 -0.51 0.49
N SER A 140 12.29 -1.10 1.18
CA SER A 140 10.93 -0.57 1.26
C SER A 140 10.35 -0.76 2.65
N ALA A 141 9.64 0.24 3.15
CA ALA A 141 8.87 0.13 4.39
C ALA A 141 7.51 0.80 4.23
N ARG A 142 6.53 0.30 4.98
CA ARG A 142 5.23 0.92 5.12
C ARG A 142 5.09 1.41 6.57
N ILE A 143 4.96 2.71 6.75
CA ILE A 143 4.88 3.37 8.07
C ILE A 143 3.76 4.40 8.03
N ALA A 144 2.81 4.38 8.97
CA ALA A 144 1.65 5.27 8.99
C ALA A 144 0.93 5.41 7.62
N ARG A 145 0.73 4.28 6.93
CA ARG A 145 0.18 4.17 5.55
C ARG A 145 1.03 4.78 4.43
N THR A 146 2.15 5.43 4.75
CA THR A 146 3.09 5.91 3.76
C THR A 146 3.96 4.75 3.28
N MET A 147 3.98 4.56 1.96
CA MET A 147 4.99 3.73 1.31
C MET A 147 6.27 4.54 1.18
N ILE A 148 7.38 3.99 1.70
CA ILE A 148 8.70 4.61 1.70
C ILE A 148 9.64 3.68 0.95
N GLU A 149 10.05 4.10 -0.25
CA GLU A 149 10.92 3.34 -1.14
C GLU A 149 12.30 3.97 -1.19
N LEU A 150 13.35 3.16 -1.06
CA LEU A 150 14.74 3.56 -1.14
C LEU A 150 15.43 2.84 -2.30
N SER A 151 16.22 3.57 -3.07
CA SER A 151 17.06 3.06 -4.15
C SER A 151 18.46 3.67 -4.04
N VAL A 152 19.50 2.83 -4.02
CA VAL A 152 20.91 3.27 -4.06
C VAL A 152 21.27 3.58 -5.50
N LEU A 153 21.47 4.86 -5.80
CA LEU A 153 21.75 5.35 -7.16
C LEU A 153 23.23 5.28 -7.51
N ASP A 154 24.11 5.50 -6.54
CA ASP A 154 25.56 5.50 -6.72
C ASP A 154 26.27 4.94 -5.49
N GLY A 155 27.40 4.27 -5.70
CA GLY A 155 28.22 3.70 -4.63
C GLY A 155 27.51 2.54 -3.92
N THR A 156 27.80 2.38 -2.63
CA THR A 156 27.20 1.34 -1.79
C THR A 156 26.79 1.92 -0.43
N PHE A 157 25.75 1.32 0.14
CA PHE A 157 25.32 1.55 1.51
C PHE A 157 25.23 0.18 2.19
N THR A 158 25.68 0.04 3.42
CA THR A 158 25.51 -1.23 4.12
C THR A 158 24.04 -1.46 4.47
N ARG A 159 23.68 -2.71 4.76
CA ARG A 159 22.32 -3.03 5.20
C ARG A 159 21.98 -2.24 6.47
N GLU A 160 22.91 -2.18 7.42
CA GLU A 160 22.78 -1.48 8.69
C GLU A 160 22.58 0.02 8.49
N GLU A 161 23.33 0.65 7.57
CA GLU A 161 23.14 2.07 7.24
C GLU A 161 21.74 2.36 6.69
N ILE A 162 21.20 1.46 5.85
CA ILE A 162 19.84 1.57 5.33
C ILE A 162 18.83 1.38 6.45
N THR A 163 18.96 0.32 7.26
CA THR A 163 18.03 0.06 8.36
C THR A 163 18.03 1.19 9.38
N ASP A 164 19.20 1.71 9.75
CA ASP A 164 19.31 2.82 10.70
C ASP A 164 18.74 4.13 10.14
N LEU A 165 18.82 4.34 8.82
CA LEU A 165 18.11 5.44 8.17
C LEU A 165 16.59 5.28 8.26
N TYR A 166 16.05 4.06 8.09
CA TYR A 166 14.61 3.83 8.31
C TYR A 166 14.21 4.01 9.77
N ARG A 167 15.02 3.52 10.73
CA ARG A 167 14.78 3.74 12.17
C ARG A 167 14.86 5.21 12.59
N SER A 168 15.56 6.04 11.81
CA SER A 168 15.70 7.48 12.08
C SER A 168 14.54 8.31 11.51
N LEU A 169 13.66 7.73 10.70
CA LEU A 169 12.53 8.44 10.12
C LEU A 169 11.56 8.93 11.20
N ARG A 170 11.22 10.23 11.13
CA ARG A 170 10.21 10.87 11.97
C ARG A 170 9.21 11.62 11.11
N PRO A 171 7.91 11.64 11.47
CA PRO A 171 6.96 12.55 10.87
C PRO A 171 7.46 13.98 10.99
N VAL A 172 7.39 14.74 9.89
CA VAL A 172 7.78 16.17 9.91
C VAL A 172 6.76 17.04 10.65
N ASP A 173 5.54 16.55 10.78
CA ASP A 173 4.44 17.18 11.49
C ASP A 173 3.62 16.09 12.22
N SER A 174 3.68 16.09 13.55
CA SER A 174 2.96 15.12 14.38
C SER A 174 1.44 15.33 14.40
N GLU A 175 0.98 16.57 14.21
CA GLU A 175 -0.45 16.85 14.12
C GLU A 175 -1.02 16.32 12.80
N ALA A 176 -0.31 16.54 11.69
CA ALA A 176 -0.66 15.96 10.40
C ALA A 176 -0.66 14.42 10.47
N ALA A 177 0.35 13.80 11.08
CA ALA A 177 0.40 12.35 11.25
C ALA A 177 -0.82 11.82 12.02
N THR A 178 -1.22 12.49 13.10
CA THR A 178 -2.40 12.12 13.89
C THR A 178 -3.69 12.27 13.08
N ALA A 179 -3.85 13.40 12.37
CA ALA A 179 -5.04 13.67 11.56
C ALA A 179 -5.17 12.69 10.39
N ILE A 180 -4.06 12.35 9.73
CA ILE A 180 -4.02 11.37 8.63
C ILE A 180 -4.37 9.97 9.14
N ALA A 181 -3.79 9.53 10.27
CA ALA A 181 -4.12 8.23 10.86
C ALA A 181 -5.60 8.13 11.28
N ALA A 182 -6.23 9.23 11.70
CA ALA A 182 -7.65 9.28 12.03
C ALA A 182 -8.56 9.31 10.78
N THR A 183 -8.02 9.65 9.61
CA THR A 183 -8.81 9.80 8.38
C THR A 183 -9.00 8.44 7.69
N PRO A 184 -10.24 8.03 7.36
CA PRO A 184 -10.49 6.77 6.64
C PRO A 184 -9.73 6.72 5.31
N PHE A 185 -9.27 5.53 4.91
CA PHE A 185 -8.49 5.36 3.69
C PHE A 185 -9.20 5.91 2.44
N ALA A 186 -10.50 5.68 2.31
CA ALA A 186 -11.32 6.21 1.22
C ALA A 186 -11.28 7.75 1.13
N ALA A 187 -11.08 8.48 2.23
CA ALA A 187 -10.93 9.93 2.19
C ALA A 187 -9.49 10.33 1.80
N LEU A 188 -8.48 9.51 2.11
CA LEU A 188 -7.08 9.76 1.73
C LEU A 188 -6.75 9.37 0.29
N SER A 189 -7.50 8.43 -0.31
CA SER A 189 -7.23 7.90 -1.64
C SER A 189 -7.42 8.94 -2.77
N TYR A 190 -6.43 9.01 -3.66
CA TYR A 190 -6.47 9.72 -4.93
C TYR A 190 -7.60 9.21 -5.82
N TRP A 191 -7.74 7.89 -5.96
CA TRP A 191 -8.78 7.26 -6.78
C TRP A 191 -10.19 7.51 -6.25
N ALA A 192 -10.33 7.74 -4.94
CA ALA A 192 -11.59 8.19 -4.36
C ALA A 192 -11.94 9.63 -4.73
N ARG A 193 -10.94 10.53 -4.73
CA ARG A 193 -11.12 11.94 -5.12
C ARG A 193 -11.23 12.14 -6.62
N ARG A 194 -10.69 11.22 -7.42
CA ARG A 194 -10.66 11.23 -8.89
C ARG A 194 -11.29 9.94 -9.43
N PRO A 195 -12.62 9.77 -9.34
CA PRO A 195 -13.31 8.56 -9.80
C PRO A 195 -13.15 8.30 -11.32
N GLU A 196 -12.79 9.31 -12.09
CA GLU A 196 -12.43 9.23 -13.51
C GLU A 196 -11.01 8.68 -13.76
N ALA A 197 -10.17 8.58 -12.73
CA ALA A 197 -8.84 7.99 -12.83
C ALA A 197 -8.94 6.50 -13.10
N SER A 198 -8.25 6.04 -14.15
CA SER A 198 -8.12 4.60 -14.39
C SER A 198 -7.25 3.95 -13.30
N VAL A 199 -7.56 2.70 -12.98
CA VAL A 199 -6.67 1.86 -12.18
C VAL A 199 -5.35 1.65 -12.93
N ILE A 200 -4.27 1.45 -12.18
CA ILE A 200 -2.97 1.06 -12.74
C ILE A 200 -2.90 -0.47 -12.65
N ALA A 201 -2.76 -1.16 -13.77
CA ALA A 201 -2.59 -2.61 -13.82
C ALA A 201 -1.21 -3.00 -13.26
N VAL A 202 -1.19 -3.23 -11.95
CA VAL A 202 -0.05 -3.75 -11.22
C VAL A 202 -0.40 -5.09 -10.57
N PRO A 203 0.59 -5.91 -10.24
CA PRO A 203 0.38 -7.04 -9.37
C PRO A 203 -0.31 -6.62 -8.07
N LEU A 204 -1.38 -7.33 -7.75
CA LEU A 204 -2.18 -7.14 -6.54
C LEU A 204 -1.98 -8.44 -5.75
N GLY A 205 -1.09 -8.46 -4.76
CA GLY A 205 -0.76 -9.66 -3.96
C GLY A 205 0.17 -10.68 -4.65
N LEU A 206 0.11 -11.93 -4.18
CA LEU A 206 0.91 -13.10 -4.59
C LEU A 206 0.18 -14.04 -5.58
N TRP A 207 -1.12 -13.86 -5.75
CA TRP A 207 -1.92 -14.54 -6.77
C TRP A 207 -2.25 -13.60 -7.92
N ASN A 208 -2.15 -14.11 -9.16
CA ASN A 208 -2.37 -13.35 -10.38
C ASN A 208 -3.88 -13.08 -10.59
N LEU A 209 -4.33 -12.00 -9.97
CA LEU A 209 -5.69 -11.46 -10.04
C LEU A 209 -5.61 -9.96 -10.39
N ARG A 210 -4.85 -9.67 -11.45
CA ARG A 210 -4.59 -8.29 -11.90
C ARG A 210 -5.85 -7.65 -12.46
N GLN A 211 -6.01 -6.37 -12.18
CA GLN A 211 -7.06 -5.54 -12.75
C GLN A 211 -6.61 -5.02 -14.11
N GLU A 212 -7.55 -4.84 -15.04
CA GLU A 212 -7.24 -4.17 -16.30
C GLU A 212 -7.14 -2.66 -16.12
N ASP A 213 -6.31 -2.00 -16.94
CA ASP A 213 -6.12 -0.54 -16.96
C ASP A 213 -7.40 0.25 -17.32
N THR A 214 -8.50 -0.43 -17.66
CA THR A 214 -9.80 0.18 -17.94
C THR A 214 -10.71 0.22 -16.71
N ALA A 215 -10.35 -0.45 -15.62
CA ALA A 215 -11.15 -0.49 -14.42
C ALA A 215 -11.17 0.89 -13.73
N THR A 216 -12.31 1.21 -13.10
CA THR A 216 -12.47 2.39 -12.24
C THR A 216 -12.96 1.96 -10.86
N LEU A 217 -12.71 2.80 -9.86
CA LEU A 217 -12.99 2.50 -8.45
C LEU A 217 -14.01 3.48 -7.89
N THR A 218 -14.92 2.99 -7.07
CA THR A 218 -15.80 3.84 -6.24
C THR A 218 -15.54 3.56 -4.78
N TRP A 219 -14.69 4.39 -4.18
CA TRP A 219 -14.38 4.34 -2.75
C TRP A 219 -15.48 4.99 -1.91
N ARG A 220 -15.72 4.41 -0.72
CA ARG A 220 -16.60 4.96 0.30
C ARG A 220 -16.02 4.72 1.69
N PRO A 221 -16.00 5.73 2.58
CA PRO A 221 -15.73 5.50 3.99
C PRO A 221 -16.92 4.75 4.61
N ILE A 222 -16.64 3.95 5.64
CA ILE A 222 -17.68 3.29 6.41
C ILE A 222 -18.18 4.26 7.47
N GLN A 223 -19.45 4.64 7.35
CA GLN A 223 -20.17 5.45 8.33
C GLN A 223 -21.12 4.54 9.09
N ASP A 224 -21.18 4.69 10.41
CA ASP A 224 -22.11 3.98 11.31
C ASP A 224 -22.11 2.44 11.19
N GLY A 225 -20.97 1.87 10.78
CA GLY A 225 -20.73 0.43 10.77
C GLY A 225 -21.45 -0.39 9.69
N HIS A 226 -22.04 0.27 8.69
CA HIS A 226 -22.71 -0.41 7.58
C HIS A 226 -21.94 -0.24 6.27
N ALA A 227 -21.61 -1.35 5.61
CA ALA A 227 -21.09 -1.34 4.24
C ALA A 227 -22.24 -0.95 3.28
N PRO A 228 -22.07 0.10 2.47
CA PRO A 228 -23.15 0.59 1.60
C PRO A 228 -23.40 -0.30 0.36
N PHE A 229 -22.56 -1.29 0.10
CA PHE A 229 -22.64 -2.19 -1.05
C PHE A 229 -22.20 -3.61 -0.70
N GLY A 230 -22.79 -4.60 -1.36
CA GLY A 230 -22.44 -6.01 -1.24
C GLY A 230 -23.37 -6.79 -0.28
N PRO A 231 -23.30 -8.14 -0.29
CA PRO A 231 -24.12 -8.97 0.58
C PRO A 231 -23.96 -8.52 2.03
N SER A 232 -25.04 -8.57 2.80
CA SER A 232 -25.15 -8.11 4.19
C SER A 232 -24.25 -8.85 5.21
N ALA A 233 -23.14 -9.47 4.77
CA ALA A 233 -22.40 -10.50 5.48
C ALA A 233 -20.88 -10.26 5.59
N VAL A 234 -20.34 -9.07 5.29
CA VAL A 234 -18.94 -8.77 5.67
C VAL A 234 -18.89 -8.33 7.14
N PRO A 235 -17.99 -8.90 7.96
CA PRO A 235 -17.90 -8.52 9.36
C PRO A 235 -17.40 -7.09 9.52
N HIS A 236 -17.91 -6.35 10.50
CA HIS A 236 -17.40 -5.00 10.80
C HIS A 236 -15.99 -5.03 11.43
N ARG A 237 -15.59 -6.18 11.99
CA ARG A 237 -14.29 -6.40 12.61
C ARG A 237 -13.74 -7.75 12.19
N LEU A 238 -12.46 -7.77 11.85
CA LEU A 238 -11.70 -9.00 11.64
C LEU A 238 -10.54 -8.98 12.62
N SER A 239 -10.54 -9.93 13.56
CA SER A 239 -9.66 -9.88 14.72
C SER A 239 -9.76 -8.52 15.45
N ASP A 240 -8.63 -7.83 15.64
CA ASP A 240 -8.57 -6.52 16.26
C ASP A 240 -8.71 -5.34 15.28
N LEU A 241 -8.80 -5.59 13.98
CA LEU A 241 -8.93 -4.55 12.95
C LEU A 241 -10.39 -4.19 12.68
N VAL A 242 -10.62 -2.94 12.28
CA VAL A 242 -11.96 -2.39 12.04
C VAL A 242 -12.12 -2.05 10.57
N LEU A 243 -13.25 -2.45 9.99
CA LEU A 243 -13.65 -2.09 8.64
C LEU A 243 -13.84 -0.56 8.55
N GLU A 244 -13.06 0.11 7.70
CA GLU A 244 -13.09 1.58 7.63
C GLU A 244 -13.40 2.13 6.23
N SER A 245 -13.19 1.34 5.19
CA SER A 245 -13.34 1.79 3.81
C SER A 245 -13.68 0.62 2.91
N THR A 246 -14.47 0.89 1.88
CA THR A 246 -14.83 -0.08 0.86
C THR A 246 -14.68 0.54 -0.51
N THR A 247 -14.36 -0.27 -1.52
CA THR A 247 -14.43 0.14 -2.92
C THR A 247 -15.18 -0.87 -3.76
N THR A 248 -15.95 -0.39 -4.71
CA THR A 248 -16.53 -1.20 -5.79
C THR A 248 -15.68 -1.00 -7.04
N HIS A 249 -15.32 -2.10 -7.68
CA HIS A 249 -14.58 -2.10 -8.93
C HIS A 249 -15.58 -2.20 -10.08
N HIS A 250 -15.40 -1.34 -11.09
CA HIS A 250 -16.22 -1.32 -12.29
C HIS A 250 -15.39 -1.71 -13.51
N GLY A 251 -16.04 -2.29 -14.51
CA GLY A 251 -15.37 -2.78 -15.73
C GLY A 251 -14.86 -4.22 -15.59
N HIS A 252 -13.85 -4.57 -16.38
CA HIS A 252 -13.29 -5.92 -16.41
C HIS A 252 -12.28 -6.09 -15.25
N SER A 253 -12.76 -6.57 -14.11
CA SER A 253 -11.97 -6.76 -12.90
C SER A 253 -12.28 -8.13 -12.25
N PRO A 254 -11.27 -8.94 -11.91
CA PRO A 254 -11.47 -10.18 -11.14
C PRO A 254 -11.90 -9.91 -9.68
N VAL A 255 -11.79 -8.66 -9.22
CA VAL A 255 -12.28 -8.20 -7.92
C VAL A 255 -13.55 -7.39 -8.15
N ALA A 256 -14.67 -7.75 -7.53
CA ALA A 256 -15.91 -6.99 -7.59
C ALA A 256 -15.93 -5.84 -6.57
N SER A 257 -15.42 -6.11 -5.37
CA SER A 257 -15.32 -5.12 -4.29
C SER A 257 -14.18 -5.47 -3.34
N GLU A 258 -13.67 -4.45 -2.68
CA GLU A 258 -12.63 -4.54 -1.66
C GLU A 258 -13.10 -3.88 -0.37
N HIS A 259 -12.83 -4.53 0.75
CA HIS A 259 -13.14 -4.10 2.10
C HIS A 259 -11.84 -3.96 2.89
N LEU A 260 -11.50 -2.73 3.27
CA LEU A 260 -10.25 -2.39 3.95
C LEU A 260 -10.51 -2.29 5.45
N TYR A 261 -9.81 -3.14 6.19
CA TYR A 261 -9.75 -3.11 7.64
C TYR A 261 -8.42 -2.56 8.08
N SER A 262 -8.43 -1.69 9.10
CA SER A 262 -7.20 -1.12 9.62
C SER A 262 -7.19 -1.07 11.14
N GLY A 263 -6.00 -0.97 11.72
CA GLY A 263 -5.83 -0.84 13.16
C GLY A 263 -4.37 -0.80 13.57
N GLY A 264 -4.12 -1.02 14.86
CA GLY A 264 -2.80 -0.87 15.46
C GLY A 264 -2.36 0.60 15.65
N PRO A 265 -1.14 0.80 16.17
CA PRO A 265 -0.48 2.11 16.17
C PRO A 265 -0.47 2.68 14.75
N ASP A 266 -0.64 4.00 14.62
CA ASP A 266 -0.64 4.78 13.37
C ASP A 266 -1.55 4.28 12.21
N ARG A 267 -2.40 3.30 12.49
CA ARG A 267 -3.19 2.54 11.50
C ARG A 267 -2.33 1.84 10.45
N GLY A 268 -1.14 1.38 10.85
CA GLY A 268 -0.17 0.70 10.00
C GLY A 268 -0.50 -0.76 9.70
N ARG A 269 -1.40 -1.41 10.46
CA ARG A 269 -1.89 -2.76 10.14
C ARG A 269 -3.10 -2.69 9.23
N GLU A 270 -3.03 -3.38 8.10
CA GLU A 270 -4.09 -3.42 7.10
C GLU A 270 -4.44 -4.86 6.70
N LEU A 271 -5.74 -5.14 6.59
CA LEU A 271 -6.28 -6.28 5.88
C LEU A 271 -7.14 -5.78 4.71
N ARG A 272 -7.08 -6.47 3.59
CA ARG A 272 -8.01 -6.25 2.47
C ARG A 272 -8.72 -7.54 2.14
N LEU A 273 -10.05 -7.50 2.26
CA LEU A 273 -10.92 -8.59 1.86
C LEU A 273 -11.53 -8.24 0.51
N HIS A 274 -11.29 -9.07 -0.50
CA HIS A 274 -11.86 -8.93 -1.83
C HIS A 274 -13.00 -9.93 -2.01
N THR A 275 -14.15 -9.45 -2.48
CA THR A 275 -15.13 -10.31 -3.15
C THR A 275 -14.67 -10.52 -4.58
N LEU A 276 -14.50 -11.76 -5.02
CA LEU A 276 -14.08 -12.05 -6.38
C LEU A 276 -15.26 -12.00 -7.35
N ASN A 277 -15.02 -11.57 -8.59
CA ASN A 277 -16.01 -11.53 -9.66
C ASN A 277 -15.85 -12.78 -10.55
N PRO A 278 -16.72 -13.80 -10.43
CA PRO A 278 -16.58 -15.04 -11.19
C PRO A 278 -16.66 -14.85 -12.70
N GLU A 279 -17.30 -13.79 -13.20
CA GLU A 279 -17.40 -13.50 -14.64
C GLU A 279 -16.07 -13.04 -15.25
N HIS A 280 -15.15 -12.55 -14.42
CA HIS A 280 -13.86 -11.98 -14.84
C HIS A 280 -12.67 -12.69 -14.21
N LEU A 281 -12.89 -13.79 -13.50
CA LEU A 281 -11.79 -14.62 -13.00
C LEU A 281 -11.04 -15.28 -14.15
N PRO A 282 -9.70 -15.39 -14.06
CA PRO A 282 -8.94 -16.22 -14.98
C PRO A 282 -9.35 -17.69 -14.82
N ARG A 283 -9.13 -18.50 -15.87
CA ARG A 283 -9.43 -19.94 -15.83
C ARG A 283 -8.69 -20.68 -14.71
N ALA A 284 -7.48 -20.22 -14.42
CA ALA A 284 -6.66 -20.69 -13.31
C ALA A 284 -6.06 -19.47 -12.62
N ILE A 285 -6.10 -19.47 -11.28
CA ILE A 285 -5.43 -18.45 -10.47
C ILE A 285 -4.02 -18.98 -10.22
N GLU A 286 -3.06 -18.41 -10.94
CA GLU A 286 -1.66 -18.79 -10.87
C GLU A 286 -0.91 -17.88 -9.88
N PRO A 287 0.21 -18.36 -9.29
CA PRO A 287 1.14 -17.49 -8.57
C PRO A 287 1.62 -16.31 -9.41
N GLU A 288 1.87 -15.18 -8.77
CA GLU A 288 2.61 -14.07 -9.34
C GLU A 288 4.12 -14.41 -9.47
N SER A 289 4.86 -13.63 -10.27
CA SER A 289 6.29 -13.84 -10.50
C SER A 289 7.18 -13.50 -9.30
N HIS A 290 6.64 -12.81 -8.29
CA HIS A 290 7.41 -12.46 -7.10
C HIS A 290 7.75 -13.69 -6.26
N PRO A 291 9.00 -13.87 -5.80
CA PRO A 291 9.38 -15.00 -4.96
C PRO A 291 8.57 -15.07 -3.66
N ALA A 292 7.83 -16.15 -3.48
CA ALA A 292 7.03 -16.42 -2.28
C ALA A 292 6.84 -17.93 -2.05
N GLU A 293 6.48 -18.28 -0.82
CA GLU A 293 6.04 -19.62 -0.47
C GLU A 293 4.55 -19.76 -0.79
N HIS A 294 4.15 -20.96 -1.23
CA HIS A 294 2.78 -21.29 -1.63
C HIS A 294 2.39 -22.65 -1.08
N GLU A 295 1.14 -22.77 -0.64
CA GLU A 295 0.61 -24.02 -0.11
C GLU A 295 -0.91 -24.05 -0.15
N ASP A 296 -1.45 -25.26 -0.16
CA ASP A 296 -2.87 -25.54 0.02
C ASP A 296 -3.10 -26.00 1.47
N ILE A 297 -4.01 -25.33 2.17
CA ILE A 297 -4.36 -25.65 3.56
C ILE A 297 -5.87 -25.76 3.73
N THR A 298 -6.29 -26.23 4.91
CA THR A 298 -7.70 -26.22 5.32
C THR A 298 -7.86 -25.37 6.56
N VAL A 299 -8.81 -24.44 6.54
CA VAL A 299 -9.20 -23.57 7.67
C VAL A 299 -10.70 -23.67 7.84
N ALA A 300 -11.19 -23.96 9.05
CA ALA A 300 -12.63 -24.17 9.32
C ALA A 300 -13.34 -25.15 8.34
N GLY A 301 -12.61 -26.10 7.74
CA GLY A 301 -13.16 -27.04 6.75
C GLY A 301 -13.20 -26.53 5.31
N HIS A 302 -12.80 -25.27 5.06
CA HIS A 302 -12.70 -24.66 3.75
C HIS A 302 -11.30 -24.83 3.15
N HIS A 303 -11.23 -25.01 1.84
CA HIS A 303 -9.96 -25.04 1.10
C HIS A 303 -9.42 -23.62 0.94
N VAL A 304 -8.15 -23.42 1.29
CA VAL A 304 -7.48 -22.13 1.20
C VAL A 304 -6.15 -22.28 0.49
N ARG A 305 -5.97 -21.53 -0.60
CA ARG A 305 -4.69 -21.33 -1.27
C ARG A 305 -3.96 -20.19 -0.60
N LEU A 306 -2.92 -20.49 0.15
CA LEU A 306 -2.15 -19.52 0.92
C LEU A 306 -0.81 -19.25 0.24
N ALA A 307 -0.46 -17.97 0.13
CA ALA A 307 0.86 -17.53 -0.25
C ALA A 307 1.40 -16.51 0.76
N PHE A 308 2.70 -16.50 0.99
CA PHE A 308 3.37 -15.53 1.86
C PHE A 308 4.85 -15.39 1.56
N ILE A 309 5.46 -14.28 2.01
CA ILE A 309 6.91 -14.03 1.84
C ILE A 309 7.69 -14.44 3.08
N ASP A 310 7.26 -14.02 4.26
CA ASP A 310 7.90 -14.36 5.52
C ASP A 310 6.85 -14.87 6.50
N ASN A 311 7.08 -16.06 7.07
CA ASN A 311 6.13 -16.71 7.95
C ASN A 311 5.91 -15.95 9.29
N ALA A 312 6.89 -15.16 9.73
CA ALA A 312 6.84 -14.41 10.98
C ALA A 312 6.16 -13.05 10.80
N TYR A 313 6.11 -12.52 9.58
CA TYR A 313 5.74 -11.13 9.35
C TYR A 313 4.71 -10.91 8.24
N GLY A 314 4.59 -11.82 7.28
CA GLY A 314 3.83 -11.64 6.06
C GLY A 314 4.69 -11.00 4.96
N PRO A 315 4.08 -10.26 4.01
CA PRO A 315 2.63 -10.20 3.79
C PRO A 315 2.05 -11.58 3.50
N PHE A 316 0.75 -11.74 3.77
CA PHE A 316 -0.01 -12.97 3.50
C PHE A 316 -1.10 -12.70 2.47
N ASP A 317 -1.41 -13.70 1.66
CA ASP A 317 -2.41 -13.64 0.61
C ASP A 317 -3.10 -14.99 0.45
N ALA A 318 -4.39 -15.03 0.80
CA ALA A 318 -5.20 -16.23 0.78
C ALA A 318 -6.34 -16.09 -0.23
N VAL A 319 -6.53 -17.11 -1.07
CA VAL A 319 -7.74 -17.27 -1.90
C VAL A 319 -8.57 -18.39 -1.31
N LEU A 320 -9.84 -18.10 -1.03
CA LEU A 320 -10.79 -19.00 -0.41
C LEU A 320 -11.79 -19.49 -1.45
N ASP A 321 -11.99 -20.81 -1.47
CA ASP A 321 -12.93 -21.46 -2.38
C ASP A 321 -14.26 -21.74 -1.66
N ASP A 322 -15.37 -21.72 -2.40
CA ASP A 322 -16.67 -22.21 -1.91
C ASP A 322 -16.69 -23.75 -1.78
N ALA A 323 -17.82 -24.30 -1.31
CA ALA A 323 -18.01 -25.74 -1.17
C ALA A 323 -17.91 -26.53 -2.50
N ASN A 324 -18.01 -25.86 -3.64
CA ASN A 324 -17.86 -26.46 -4.97
C ASN A 324 -16.44 -26.28 -5.54
N GLY A 325 -15.53 -25.65 -4.80
CA GLY A 325 -14.17 -25.35 -5.24
C GLY A 325 -14.03 -24.09 -6.11
N ASN A 326 -15.04 -23.21 -6.13
CA ASN A 326 -14.95 -21.95 -6.88
C ASN A 326 -14.34 -20.85 -6.01
N PRO A 327 -13.38 -20.05 -6.52
CA PRO A 327 -12.81 -18.93 -5.77
C PRO A 327 -13.88 -17.86 -5.51
N THR A 328 -14.11 -17.49 -4.25
CA THR A 328 -15.14 -16.50 -3.87
C THR A 328 -14.56 -15.29 -3.15
N TRP A 329 -13.58 -15.52 -2.30
CA TRP A 329 -12.96 -14.47 -1.51
C TRP A 329 -11.45 -14.51 -1.65
N ARG A 330 -10.84 -13.35 -1.45
CA ARG A 330 -9.41 -13.23 -1.24
C ARG A 330 -9.12 -12.33 -0.06
N LEU A 331 -8.24 -12.75 0.84
CA LEU A 331 -7.83 -11.98 1.99
C LEU A 331 -6.32 -11.69 1.90
N LEU A 332 -5.96 -10.41 1.94
CA LEU A 332 -4.57 -9.95 1.95
C LEU A 332 -4.27 -9.28 3.30
N ALA A 333 -3.06 -9.51 3.82
CA ALA A 333 -2.55 -8.84 5.02
C ALA A 333 -1.22 -8.16 4.74
N SER A 334 -1.09 -6.94 5.29
CA SER A 334 0.19 -6.22 5.25
C SER A 334 1.18 -6.88 6.20
N ALA A 335 2.47 -6.71 5.91
CA ALA A 335 3.56 -7.09 6.78
C ALA A 335 3.61 -6.22 8.03
N HIS A 336 3.76 -6.86 9.19
CA HIS A 336 3.89 -6.23 10.49
C HIS A 336 4.51 -7.22 11.47
N THR A 337 5.11 -6.72 12.54
CA THR A 337 5.64 -7.53 13.64
C THR A 337 4.60 -8.37 14.41
N HIS A 338 3.30 -8.12 14.19
CA HIS A 338 2.18 -8.78 14.88
C HIS A 338 1.23 -9.49 13.91
N THR A 339 1.57 -9.54 12.62
CA THR A 339 0.80 -10.23 11.59
C THR A 339 1.49 -11.52 11.20
N ASP A 340 1.88 -12.34 12.19
CA ASP A 340 2.47 -13.65 11.91
C ASP A 340 1.44 -14.61 11.28
N ARG A 341 1.91 -15.74 10.76
CA ARG A 341 1.03 -16.77 10.17
C ARG A 341 -0.08 -17.20 11.13
N ARG A 342 0.24 -17.37 12.42
CA ARG A 342 -0.75 -17.82 13.41
C ARG A 342 -1.86 -16.79 13.57
N TRP A 343 -1.54 -15.51 13.56
CA TRP A 343 -2.52 -14.43 13.55
C TRP A 343 -3.35 -14.45 12.28
N PHE A 344 -2.72 -14.55 11.11
CA PHE A 344 -3.43 -14.55 9.83
C PHE A 344 -4.42 -15.73 9.70
N LEU A 345 -4.03 -16.92 10.16
CA LEU A 345 -4.92 -18.09 10.19
C LEU A 345 -6.12 -17.90 11.12
N ARG A 346 -5.98 -17.17 12.24
CA ARG A 346 -7.12 -16.83 13.10
C ARG A 346 -8.07 -15.83 12.42
N VAL A 347 -7.53 -14.88 11.66
CA VAL A 347 -8.36 -13.95 10.89
C VAL A 347 -9.19 -14.69 9.83
N LEU A 348 -8.60 -15.68 9.16
CA LEU A 348 -9.32 -16.52 8.21
C LEU A 348 -10.44 -17.34 8.89
N ASP A 349 -10.16 -17.90 10.07
CA ASP A 349 -11.15 -18.61 10.88
C ASP A 349 -12.32 -17.67 11.28
N ASP A 350 -12.01 -16.48 11.81
CA ASP A 350 -13.00 -15.45 12.16
C ASP A 350 -13.87 -15.05 10.95
N LEU A 351 -13.27 -14.94 9.77
CA LEU A 351 -13.98 -14.60 8.53
C LEU A 351 -14.97 -15.70 8.14
N LEU A 352 -14.52 -16.96 8.17
CA LEU A 352 -15.30 -18.12 7.75
C LEU A 352 -16.47 -18.41 8.69
N ASP A 353 -16.27 -18.24 10.00
CA ASP A 353 -17.34 -18.37 11.01
C ASP A 353 -18.49 -17.39 10.75
N VAL A 354 -18.19 -16.16 10.32
CA VAL A 354 -19.20 -15.14 10.01
C VAL A 354 -19.93 -15.47 8.71
N THR A 355 -19.22 -15.92 7.68
CA THR A 355 -19.84 -16.24 6.38
C THR A 355 -20.73 -17.47 6.45
N ASP A 356 -20.37 -18.47 7.24
CA ASP A 356 -21.16 -19.70 7.40
C ASP A 356 -22.40 -19.49 8.31
N SER A 357 -22.38 -18.45 9.14
CA SER A 357 -23.49 -18.09 10.03
C SER A 357 -24.51 -17.14 9.40
N ALA A 358 -24.27 -16.62 8.20
CA ALA A 358 -25.19 -15.73 7.49
C ALA A 358 -26.37 -16.55 6.90
N PRO A 359 -27.63 -16.22 7.27
CA PRO A 359 -28.82 -17.01 6.92
C PRO A 359 -29.22 -16.97 5.44
#